data_AF-A0A4V1U9I7-F1
#
_entry.id   AF-A0A4V1U9I7-F1
#
_cell.length_a   1.000
_cell.length_b   1.000
_cell.length_c   1.000
_cell.angle_alpha   90.00
_cell.angle_beta   90.00
_cell.angle_gamma   90.00
#
_symmetry.space_group_name_H-M   'P 1'
#
loop_
_entity.id
_entity.type
_entity.pdbx_description
1 polymer ?
#
loop_
_entity_poly.entity_id
_entity_poly.type
_entity_poly.pdbx_seq_one_letter_code
_entity_poly.pdbx_strand_id
1 'polypeptide(L)' 'LAAMPTKGLALTKQLLDNSFENTYEDQLHDEEIFQQRAGSTKDYKEGVQAFLEKRKPNFIGE' A
#
# COMPACT_ATOMS: atom_id res chain seq x y z
N LEU A 1 0.73 12.06 -8.81
CA LEU A 1 0.01 11.35 -7.72
C LEU A 1 -1.26 10.66 -8.22
N ALA A 2 -2.14 11.32 -8.98
CA ALA A 2 -3.41 10.71 -9.43
C ALA A 2 -3.27 9.41 -10.25
N ALA A 3 -2.15 9.20 -10.96
CA ALA A 3 -1.87 7.98 -11.73
C ALA A 3 -1.06 6.91 -10.96
N MET A 4 -0.85 7.10 -9.66
CA MET A 4 -0.17 6.14 -8.76
C MET A 4 -1.22 5.35 -7.96
N PRO A 5 -0.87 4.28 -7.21
CA PRO A 5 -1.85 3.52 -6.45
C PRO A 5 -2.31 4.31 -5.22
N THR A 6 -3.26 5.22 -5.42
CA THR A 6 -3.63 6.27 -4.45
C THR A 6 -4.10 5.70 -3.12
N LYS A 7 -4.80 4.57 -3.13
CA LYS A 7 -5.21 3.87 -1.91
C LYS A 7 -4.03 3.26 -1.15
N GLY A 8 -3.08 2.65 -1.85
CA GLY A 8 -1.83 2.18 -1.24
C GLY A 8 -1.05 3.33 -0.60
N LEU A 9 -0.92 4.45 -1.31
CA LEU A 9 -0.25 5.65 -0.79
C LEU A 9 -0.98 6.25 0.43
N ALA A 10 -2.31 6.27 0.43
CA ALA A 10 -3.09 6.73 1.57
C ALA A 10 -2.88 5.85 2.81
N LEU A 11 -2.86 4.52 2.63
CA LEU A 11 -2.56 3.57 3.70
C LEU A 11 -1.15 3.77 4.25
N THR A 12 -0.14 3.92 3.38
CA THR A 12 1.24 4.20 3.80
C THR A 12 1.33 5.51 4.57
N LYS A 13 0.65 6.57 4.13
CA LYS A 13 0.62 7.85 4.83
C LYS A 13 0.01 7.70 6.23
N GLN A 14 -1.12 7.01 6.34
CA GLN A 14 -1.77 6.79 7.63
C GLN A 14 -0.88 6.00 8.59
N LEU A 15 -0.21 4.96 8.09
CA LEU A 15 0.73 4.17 8.87
C LEU A 15 1.94 5.00 9.34
N LEU A 16 2.45 5.90 8.49
CA LEU A 16 3.50 6.84 8.85
C LEU A 16 3.02 7.84 9.92
N ASP A 17 1.80 8.37 9.78
CA ASP A 17 1.23 9.29 10.76
C ASP A 17 1.08 8.62 12.14
N ASN A 18 0.70 7.33 12.19
CA ASN A 18 0.61 6.56 13.45
C ASN A 18 1.99 6.33 14.09
N SER A 19 3.05 6.17 13.29
CA SER A 19 4.38 5.80 13.77
C SER A 19 5.02 6.80 14.75
N PHE A 20 4.52 8.04 14.79
CA PHE A 20 5.01 9.07 15.72
C PHE A 20 4.58 8.83 17.17
N GLU A 21 3.49 8.10 17.38
CA GLU A 21 2.90 7.84 18.70
C GLU A 21 3.01 6.35 19.10
N ASN A 22 3.20 5.45 18.13
CA ASN A 22 3.31 4.02 18.36
C ASN A 22 4.64 3.62 19.02
N THR A 23 4.59 2.58 19.86
CA THR A 23 5.80 1.83 20.22
C THR A 23 6.28 1.00 19.02
N TYR A 24 7.49 0.45 19.11
CA TYR A 24 8.03 -0.37 18.04
C TYR A 24 7.14 -1.60 17.75
N GLU A 25 6.69 -2.27 18.80
CA GLU A 25 5.84 -3.46 18.72
C GLU A 25 4.46 -3.13 18.14
N ASP A 26 3.85 -2.02 18.57
CA ASP A 26 2.56 -1.56 18.02
C ASP A 26 2.68 -1.21 16.54
N GLN A 27 3.78 -0.55 16.15
CA GLN A 27 4.02 -0.19 14.76
C GLN A 27 4.19 -1.42 13.85
N LEU A 28 4.89 -2.46 14.32
CA LEU A 28 5.01 -3.71 13.57
C LEU A 28 3.66 -4.41 13.41
N HIS A 29 2.80 -4.37 14.42
CA HIS A 29 1.46 -4.92 14.35
C HIS A 29 0.58 -4.14 13.36
N ASP A 30 0.62 -2.81 13.40
CA ASP A 30 -0.07 -1.95 12.45
C ASP A 30 0.45 -2.19 11.02
N GLU A 31 1.76 -2.34 10.82
CA GLU A 31 2.37 -2.66 9.54
C GLU A 31 1.83 -3.96 8.93
N GLU A 32 1.69 -5.02 9.73
CA GLU A 32 1.11 -6.29 9.29
C GLU A 32 -0.32 -6.09 8.73
N ILE A 33 -1.17 -5.39 9.50
CA ILE A 33 -2.57 -5.14 9.14
C ILE A 33 -2.66 -4.29 7.88
N PHE A 34 -1.88 -3.21 7.80
CA PHE A 34 -1.91 -2.30 6.67
C PHE A 34 -1.37 -2.95 5.40
N GLN A 35 -0.36 -3.82 5.51
CA GLN A 35 0.18 -4.54 4.35
C GLN A 35 -0.80 -5.58 3.83
N GLN A 36 -1.55 -6.27 4.70
CA GLN A 36 -2.64 -7.13 4.25
C GLN A 36 -3.72 -6.35 3.51
N ARG A 37 -4.11 -5.17 4.01
CA ARG A 37 -5.10 -4.29 3.36
C ARG A 37 -4.60 -3.81 2.00
N ALA A 38 -3.34 -3.33 1.93
CA ALA A 38 -2.72 -2.89 0.69
C ALA A 38 -2.60 -4.04 -0.32
N GLY A 39 -2.18 -5.23 0.13
CA GLY A 39 -2.08 -6.43 -0.70
C GLY A 39 -3.40 -6.95 -1.27
N SER A 40 -4.52 -6.56 -0.65
CA SER A 40 -5.87 -6.94 -1.09
C SER A 40 -6.45 -5.99 -2.16
N THR A 41 -5.77 -4.88 -2.46
CA THR A 41 -6.20 -3.89 -3.47
C THR A 41 -6.08 -4.42 -4.89
N LYS A 42 -6.86 -3.87 -5.82
CA LYS A 42 -6.75 -4.14 -7.25
C LYS A 42 -5.43 -3.60 -7.80
N ASP A 43 -5.03 -2.43 -7.32
CA ASP A 43 -3.77 -1.81 -7.73
C ASP A 43 -2.54 -2.63 -7.34
N TYR A 44 -2.56 -3.30 -6.18
CA TYR A 44 -1.50 -4.23 -5.82
C TYR A 44 -1.42 -5.40 -6.81
N LYS A 45 -2.56 -6.03 -7.13
CA LYS A 45 -2.61 -7.13 -8.10
C LYS A 45 -2.12 -6.70 -9.47
N GLU A 46 -2.56 -5.53 -9.95
CA GLU A 46 -2.11 -4.94 -11.21
C GLU A 46 -0.61 -4.61 -11.19
N GLY A 47 -0.09 -4.06 -10.10
CA GLY A 47 1.34 -3.80 -9.94
C GLY A 47 2.18 -5.07 -10.04
N VAL A 48 1.76 -6.14 -9.37
CA VAL A 48 2.40 -7.47 -9.44
C VAL A 48 2.32 -8.03 -10.85
N GLN A 49 1.14 -7.98 -11.47
CA GLN A 49 0.94 -8.53 -12.82
C GLN A 49 1.75 -7.75 -13.87
N ALA A 50 1.70 -6.42 -13.84
CA ALA A 50 2.47 -5.58 -14.75
C ALA A 50 3.99 -5.80 -14.60
N PHE A 51 4.47 -6.03 -13.36
CA PHE A 51 5.85 -6.38 -13.10
C PHE A 51 6.24 -7.72 -13.73
N LEU A 52 5.43 -8.76 -13.53
CA LEU A 52 5.64 -10.09 -14.13
C LEU A 52 5.62 -10.03 -15.67
N GLU A 53 4.73 -9.22 -16.24
CA GLU A 53 4.57 -9.01 -17.68
C GLU A 53 5.56 -7.99 -18.27
N LYS A 54 6.41 -7.36 -17.45
CA LYS A 54 7.38 -6.32 -17.85
C LYS A 54 6.75 -5.14 -18.60
N ARG A 55 5.54 -4.76 -18.22
CA ARG A 55 4.82 -3.59 -18.77
C ARG A 55 4.63 -2.52 -17.71
N LYS A 56 4.18 -1.33 -18.14
CA LYS A 56 3.78 -0.29 -17.19
C LYS A 56 2.44 -0.68 -16.53
N PRO A 57 2.31 -0.55 -15.20
CA PRO A 57 1.05 -0.76 -14.52
C PRO A 57 0.06 0.38 -14.81
N ASN A 58 -1.24 0.05 -14.79
CA ASN A 58 -2.33 1.01 -14.88
C ASN A 58 -3.13 1.04 -13.58
N PHE A 59 -2.76 1.96 -12.68
CA PHE A 59 -3.41 2.10 -11.37
C PHE A 59 -4.72 2.89 -11.47
N ILE A 60 -5.72 2.45 -10.70
CA ILE A 60 -7.08 3.04 -10.65
C ILE A 60 -7.47 3.54 -9.25
N GLY A 61 -6.67 3.24 -8.22
CA GLY A 61 -6.89 3.71 -6.86
C GLY A 61 -7.81 2.84 -6.00
N GLU A 62 -7.97 1.55 -6.31
CA GLU A 62 -8.92 0.62 -5.65
C GLU A 62 -8.28 -0.59 -4.99
#